data_AF-A0A8I0FDT9-F1
#
_entry.id   AF-A0A8I0FDT9-F1
#
_cell.length_a   1.000
_cell.length_b   1.000
_cell.length_c   1.000
_cell.angle_alpha   90.00
_cell.angle_beta   90.00
_cell.angle_gamma   90.00
#
_symmetry.space_group_name_H-M   'P 1'
#
loop_
_entity.id
_entity.type
_entity.pdbx_description
1 polymer ?
#
loop_
_entity_poly.entity_id
_entity_poly.type
_entity_poly.pdbx_seq_one_letter_code
_entity_poly.pdbx_strand_id
1 'polypeptide(L)' 'VLVGAMIVAGIETVATGKVKPSGRIELQHHELKLEKGAELGRFYLGSTAIILFEKDKIEWEKRFKAESVVVMGERMGHTL' A
#
# COMPACT_ATOMS: atom_id res chain seq x y z
N VAL A 1 1.23 4.87 -4.51
CA VAL A 1 2.10 3.88 -5.19
C VAL A 1 1.86 2.53 -4.53
N LEU A 2 1.55 1.50 -5.31
CA LEU A 2 1.35 0.13 -4.83
C LEU A 2 2.54 -0.71 -5.31
N VAL A 3 3.23 -1.40 -4.41
CA VAL A 3 4.42 -2.21 -4.73
C VAL A 3 4.16 -3.65 -4.27
N GLY A 4 4.34 -4.62 -5.17
CA GLY A 4 4.19 -6.04 -4.86
C GLY A 4 5.39 -6.60 -4.08
N ALA A 5 5.16 -7.69 -3.35
CA ALA A 5 6.18 -8.47 -2.63
C ALA A 5 6.23 -9.91 -3.14
N MET A 6 7.18 -10.72 -2.64
CA MET A 6 7.21 -12.16 -2.94
C MET A 6 5.86 -12.80 -2.63
N ILE A 7 5.38 -13.67 -3.52
CA ILE A 7 4.10 -14.40 -3.43
C ILE A 7 2.83 -13.58 -3.77
N VAL A 8 2.94 -12.26 -3.97
CA VAL A 8 1.81 -11.45 -4.46
C VAL A 8 1.40 -11.90 -5.87
N ALA A 9 0.20 -12.47 -5.98
CA ALA A 9 -0.35 -13.00 -7.24
C ALA A 9 -0.87 -11.91 -8.19
N GLY A 10 -0.99 -10.67 -7.72
CA GLY A 10 -1.34 -9.52 -8.56
C GLY A 10 -1.76 -8.29 -7.78
N ILE A 11 -1.92 -7.18 -8.49
CA ILE A 11 -2.38 -5.90 -7.96
C ILE A 11 -3.60 -5.47 -8.78
N GLU A 12 -4.61 -4.93 -8.11
CA GLU A 12 -5.74 -4.29 -8.74
C GLU A 12 -5.94 -2.90 -8.14
N THR A 13 -6.28 -1.94 -8.99
CA THR A 13 -6.74 -0.63 -8.54
C THR A 13 -8.19 -0.46 -8.92
N VAL A 14 -8.94 0.32 -8.13
CA VAL A 14 -10.34 0.63 -8.50
C VAL A 14 -10.44 1.47 -9.77
N ALA A 15 -9.35 2.14 -10.17
CA ALA A 15 -9.28 2.98 -11.36
C ALA A 15 -9.10 2.18 -12.65
N THR A 16 -8.26 1.16 -12.63
CA THR A 16 -7.81 0.43 -13.84
C THR A 16 -8.11 -1.06 -13.80
N GLY A 17 -8.72 -1.55 -12.72
CA GLY A 17 -8.97 -2.96 -12.49
C GLY A 17 -7.68 -3.76 -12.27
N LYS A 18 -7.75 -5.06 -12.54
CA LYS A 18 -6.63 -5.98 -12.36
C LYS A 18 -5.50 -5.69 -13.36
N VAL A 19 -4.35 -5.29 -12.83
CA VAL A 19 -3.16 -4.99 -13.63
C VAL A 19 -2.45 -6.30 -13.98
N LYS A 20 -2.21 -6.53 -15.28
CA LYS A 20 -1.37 -7.62 -15.77
C LYS A 20 0.04 -7.10 -16.04
N PRO A 21 1.10 -7.76 -15.53
CA PRO A 21 2.46 -7.34 -15.83
C PRO A 21 2.77 -7.48 -17.32
N SER A 22 3.13 -6.38 -17.98
CA SER A 22 3.57 -6.36 -19.38
C SER A 22 5.10 -6.20 -19.55
N GLY A 23 5.81 -5.91 -18.46
CA GLY A 23 7.26 -5.63 -18.47
C GLY A 23 7.62 -4.26 -19.08
N ARG A 24 6.63 -3.39 -19.33
CA ARG A 24 6.81 -2.04 -19.87
C ARG A 24 6.09 -1.03 -18.97
N ILE A 25 6.48 0.24 -19.09
CA ILE A 25 5.76 1.34 -18.45
C ILE A 25 4.49 1.60 -19.26
N GLU A 26 3.34 1.50 -18.60
CA GLU A 26 2.03 1.85 -19.16
C GLU A 26 1.45 3.04 -18.42
N LEU A 27 0.94 4.02 -19.18
CA LEU A 27 0.29 5.21 -18.65
C LEU A 27 -1.20 5.13 -18.95
N GLN A 28 -2.02 5.04 -17.90
CA GLN A 28 -3.48 5.02 -18.00
C GLN A 28 -4.06 6.21 -17.24
N HIS A 29 -4.87 7.01 -17.93
CA HIS A 29 -5.53 8.18 -17.34
C HIS A 29 -6.96 7.81 -16.92
N HIS A 30 -7.39 8.31 -15.77
CA HIS A 30 -8.73 8.08 -15.24
C HIS A 30 -9.22 9.32 -14.48
N GLU A 31 -10.53 9.56 -14.50
CA GLU A 31 -11.17 10.63 -13.73
C GLU A 31 -11.80 10.04 -12.46
N LEU A 32 -10.98 9.49 -11.56
CA LEU A 32 -11.45 8.90 -10.31
C LEU A 32 -11.25 9.87 -9.16
N LYS A 33 -12.33 10.21 -8.46
CA LYS A 33 -12.28 10.93 -7.19
C LYS A 33 -12.50 9.93 -6.05
N LEU A 34 -11.61 9.96 -5.05
CA LEU A 34 -11.68 9.11 -3.87
C LEU A 34 -11.86 9.98 -2.64
N GLU A 35 -12.91 9.68 -1.86
CA GLU A 35 -13.11 10.26 -0.54
C GLU A 35 -12.11 9.69 0.47
N LYS A 36 -11.95 10.35 1.62
CA LYS A 36 -11.09 9.83 2.69
C LYS A 36 -11.56 8.46 3.14
N GLY A 37 -10.66 7.48 3.11
CA GLY A 37 -10.94 6.09 3.49
C GLY A 37 -11.55 5.24 2.36
N ALA A 38 -11.76 5.81 1.17
CA ALA A 38 -12.18 5.03 0.01
C ALA A 38 -11.05 4.08 -0.45
N GLU A 39 -11.45 2.91 -0.97
CA GLU A 39 -10.51 1.91 -1.48
C GLU A 39 -9.77 2.43 -2.71
N LEU A 40 -8.43 2.37 -2.69
CA LEU A 40 -7.59 2.68 -3.85
C LEU A 40 -7.29 1.43 -4.71
N GLY A 41 -7.20 0.27 -4.07
CA GLY A 41 -6.83 -0.98 -4.71
C GLY A 41 -6.52 -2.07 -3.70
N ARG A 42 -6.20 -3.25 -4.21
CA ARG A 42 -5.99 -4.47 -3.44
C ARG A 42 -4.87 -5.33 -4.02
N PHE A 43 -4.27 -6.14 -3.16
CA PHE A 43 -3.31 -7.17 -3.53
C PHE A 43 -4.00 -8.54 -3.55
N TYR A 44 -3.78 -9.32 -4.60
CA TYR A 44 -4.23 -10.70 -4.66
C TYR A 44 -3.17 -11.59 -4.02
N LEU A 45 -3.56 -12.34 -2.98
CA LEU A 45 -2.73 -13.34 -2.29
C LEU A 45 -1.40 -12.77 -1.79
N GLY A 46 -1.35 -12.24 -0.58
CA GLY A 46 -0.10 -11.77 0.02
C GLY A 46 -0.34 -11.32 1.45
N SER A 47 0.64 -11.56 2.34
CA SER A 47 0.59 -11.16 3.75
C SER A 47 1.10 -9.73 3.99
N THR A 48 1.08 -8.88 2.96
CA THR A 48 1.69 -7.55 3.00
C THR A 48 0.63 -6.47 3.21
N ALA A 49 0.78 -5.70 4.28
CA ALA A 49 0.00 -4.49 4.53
C ALA A 49 0.86 -3.25 4.23
N ILE A 50 0.30 -2.30 3.46
CA ILE A 50 0.90 -0.98 3.25
C ILE A 50 -0.02 0.04 3.93
N ILE A 51 0.52 0.82 4.86
CA ILE A 51 -0.23 1.80 5.65
C ILE A 51 0.24 3.20 5.25
N LEU A 52 -0.70 4.08 4.90
CA LEU A 52 -0.43 5.45 4.45
C LEU A 52 -1.22 6.44 5.31
N PHE A 53 -0.60 7.56 5.64
CA PHE A 53 -1.20 8.66 6.38
C PHE A 53 -0.95 9.99 5.67
N GLU A 54 -1.74 11.01 6.02
CA GLU A 54 -1.46 12.40 5.62
C GLU A 54 -0.08 12.84 6.12
N LYS A 55 0.53 13.78 5.37
CA LYS A 55 1.83 14.35 5.74
C LYS A 55 1.76 14.95 7.15
N ASP A 56 2.79 14.72 7.94
CA ASP A 56 2.97 15.31 9.28
C ASP A 56 1.82 14.97 10.26
N LYS A 57 1.23 13.76 10.17
CA LYS A 57 0.20 13.27 11.11
C LYS A 57 0.63 12.14 12.04
N ILE A 58 1.70 11.43 11.71
CA ILE A 58 2.17 10.26 12.45
C ILE A 58 3.68 10.37 12.67
N GLU A 59 4.11 10.16 13.90
CA GLU A 59 5.50 9.91 14.26
C GLU A 59 5.72 8.40 14.40
N TRP A 60 6.61 7.86 13.57
CA TRP A 60 6.95 6.43 13.57
C TRP A 60 8.05 6.13 14.59
N GLU A 61 7.93 4.97 15.25
CA GLU A 61 8.96 4.49 16.18
C GLU A 61 10.27 4.19 15.42
N LYS A 62 11.37 4.83 15.82
CA LYS A 62 12.68 4.76 15.13
C LYS A 62 13.30 3.36 15.06
N ARG A 63 12.80 2.41 15.87
CA ARG A 63 13.27 1.02 15.90
C ARG A 63 12.87 0.21 14.67
N PHE A 64 11.82 0.60 13.96
CA PHE A 64 11.39 -0.08 12.74
C PHE A 64 12.25 0.39 11.56
N LYS A 65 12.95 -0.57 10.97
CA LYS A 65 13.74 -0.44 9.75
C LYS A 65 13.41 -1.61 8.83
N ALA A 66 13.99 -1.62 7.64
CA ALA A 66 13.90 -2.79 6.76
C ALA A 66 14.28 -4.07 7.54
N GLU A 67 13.50 -5.13 7.36
CA GLU A 67 13.66 -6.45 8.00
C GLU A 67 13.41 -6.49 9.53
N SER A 68 12.95 -5.39 10.14
CA SER A 68 12.47 -5.45 11.53
C SER A 68 11.31 -6.42 11.68
N VAL A 69 11.36 -7.28 12.70
CA VAL A 69 10.23 -8.12 13.11
C VAL A 69 9.12 -7.23 13.64
N VAL A 70 7.88 -7.50 13.25
CA VAL A 70 6.68 -6.82 13.72
C VAL A 70 5.76 -7.83 14.39
N VAL A 71 5.27 -7.51 15.59
CA VAL A 71 4.33 -8.37 16.33
C VAL A 71 2.92 -7.76 16.30
N MET A 72 1.89 -8.59 16.15
CA MET A 72 0.51 -8.12 16.20
C MET A 72 0.21 -7.48 17.56
N GLY A 73 -0.40 -6.28 17.55
CA GLY A 73 -0.69 -5.49 18.74
C GLY A 73 0.46 -4.59 19.21
N GLU A 74 1.63 -4.68 18.57
CA GLU A 74 2.76 -3.82 18.86
C GLU A 74 2.55 -2.39 18.34
N ARG A 75 2.92 -1.39 19.14
CA ARG A 75 2.91 0.01 18.70
C ARG A 75 3.98 0.25 17.64
N MET A 76 3.56 0.73 16.48
CA MET A 76 4.44 1.14 15.37
C MET A 76 4.72 2.65 15.31
N GLY A 77 3.82 3.46 15.85
CA GLY A 77 3.91 4.91 15.85
C GLY A 77 2.79 5.52 16.68
N HIS A 78 2.75 6.85 16.73
CA HIS A 78 1.69 7.61 17.40
C HIS A 78 1.33 8.85 16.59
N THR A 79 0.15 9.39 16.85
CA THR A 79 -0.29 10.66 16.24
C THR A 79 0.54 11.81 16.80
N LEU A 80 0.92 12.73 15.91
CA LEU A 80 1.46 14.04 16.26
C LEU A 80 0.38 14.93 16.88
#